data_AF-A0A4Y9JRE3-F1
#
_entry.id   AF-A0A4Y9JRE3-F1
#
_cell.length_a   1.000
_cell.length_b   1.000
_cell.length_c   1.000
_cell.angle_alpha   90.00
_cell.angle_beta   90.00
_cell.angle_gamma   90.00
#
_symmetry.space_group_name_H-M   'P 1'
#
loop_
_entity.id
_entity.type
_entity.pdbx_description
1 polymer ?
#
loop_
_entity_poly.entity_id
_entity_poly.type
_entity_poly.pdbx_seq_one_letter_code
_entity_poly.pdbx_strand_id
1 'polypeptide(L)'
;MGDPVSTAATGVAVAIGKEITTTASKGIGQTVNDMWYVVFGSKWDEKRQKKELEVANNVEKFKEEIANKSNQIPDENRIEPDIDIIGSTLDAARFRINKDEIRDMFSNLIASAMDSSKADDIHPSFSEMIKMLSPLDAQNLYYLYQIGANGTISTVRLHYPNGSYTEQYSNVFLDNPEVQDVSIISPSIDNLIRLKLVNVFYDRQRSKDELYDKHQNHV
;
A
#
# COMPACT_ATOMS: atom_id res chain seq x y z
N MET A 1 -4.93 15.79 -38.60
CA MET A 1 -3.48 15.58 -38.46
C MET A 1 -3.25 15.12 -37.04
N GLY A 2 -2.81 13.88 -36.83
CA GLY A 2 -2.60 13.34 -35.49
C GLY A 2 -1.29 13.87 -34.91
N ASP A 3 -1.35 14.36 -33.67
CA ASP A 3 -0.22 15.03 -33.03
C ASP A 3 0.94 14.06 -32.74
N PRO A 4 2.21 14.47 -33.02
CA PRO A 4 3.40 13.65 -32.78
C PRO A 4 3.61 13.26 -31.31
N VAL A 5 2.93 13.96 -30.37
CA VAL A 5 3.05 13.77 -28.92
C VAL A 5 2.15 12.66 -28.39
N SER A 6 0.97 12.45 -28.99
CA SER A 6 0.12 11.27 -28.72
C SER A 6 0.84 9.96 -29.03
N THR A 7 1.75 10.01 -29.99
CA THR A 7 2.56 8.87 -30.44
C THR A 7 3.66 8.55 -29.42
N ALA A 8 4.17 9.54 -28.67
CA ALA A 8 5.21 9.34 -27.67
C ALA A 8 4.69 8.64 -26.40
N ALA A 9 3.56 9.07 -25.84
CA ALA A 9 2.98 8.42 -24.65
C ALA A 9 2.49 6.99 -24.94
N THR A 10 1.89 6.79 -26.13
CA THR A 10 1.53 5.45 -26.62
C THR A 10 2.79 4.61 -26.87
N GLY A 11 3.84 5.21 -27.42
CA GLY A 11 5.12 4.55 -27.67
C GLY A 11 5.84 4.11 -26.39
N VAL A 12 5.82 4.94 -25.34
CA VAL A 12 6.39 4.61 -24.02
C VAL A 12 5.58 3.48 -23.36
N ALA A 13 4.25 3.56 -23.35
CA ALA A 13 3.42 2.48 -22.80
C ALA A 13 3.62 1.13 -23.54
N VAL A 14 3.74 1.15 -24.87
CA VAL A 14 3.96 -0.04 -25.72
C VAL A 14 5.39 -0.59 -25.60
N ALA A 15 6.41 0.28 -25.54
CA ALA A 15 7.81 -0.15 -25.37
C ALA A 15 8.03 -0.79 -24.00
N ILE A 16 7.47 -0.21 -22.94
CA ILE A 16 7.60 -0.72 -21.57
C ILE A 16 6.82 -2.02 -21.38
N GLY A 17 5.65 -2.15 -22.03
CA GLY A 17 4.90 -3.40 -22.01
C GLY A 17 5.68 -4.60 -22.52
N LYS A 18 6.48 -4.37 -23.57
CA LYS A 18 7.36 -5.35 -24.19
C LYS A 18 8.54 -5.75 -23.28
N GLU A 19 8.97 -4.86 -22.38
CA GLU A 19 10.07 -5.10 -21.44
C GLU A 19 9.66 -6.02 -20.27
N ILE A 20 8.41 -5.87 -19.77
CA ILE A 20 7.82 -6.81 -18.80
C ILE A 20 7.75 -8.23 -19.38
N THR A 21 7.37 -8.37 -20.65
CA THR A 21 7.35 -9.66 -21.37
C THR A 21 8.74 -10.28 -21.53
N THR A 22 9.81 -9.46 -21.53
CA THR A 22 11.19 -9.97 -21.63
C THR A 22 11.81 -10.33 -20.29
N THR A 23 11.40 -9.68 -19.21
CA THR A 23 12.00 -9.87 -17.88
C THR A 23 11.25 -10.94 -17.06
N ALA A 24 9.92 -10.99 -17.16
CA ALA A 24 9.14 -12.13 -16.69
C ALA A 24 9.08 -13.23 -17.79
N SER A 25 8.93 -14.51 -17.42
CA SER A 25 8.80 -15.59 -18.40
C SER A 25 7.67 -15.28 -19.40
N LYS A 26 7.85 -15.67 -20.67
CA LYS A 26 7.05 -15.22 -21.85
C LYS A 26 5.52 -15.30 -21.74
N GLY A 27 4.96 -16.01 -20.76
CA GLY A 27 3.52 -16.06 -20.46
C GLY A 27 3.09 -15.08 -19.37
N ILE A 28 3.72 -15.17 -18.19
CA ILE A 28 3.40 -14.39 -16.98
C ILE A 28 3.56 -12.88 -17.21
N GLY A 29 4.58 -12.48 -17.97
CA GLY A 29 4.79 -11.07 -18.30
C GLY A 29 3.74 -10.50 -19.25
N GLN A 30 3.12 -11.35 -20.07
CA GLN A 30 2.19 -10.91 -21.12
C GLN A 30 0.81 -10.53 -20.55
N THR A 31 0.26 -11.31 -19.61
CA THR A 31 -1.05 -11.03 -19.00
C THR A 31 -1.06 -9.72 -18.20
N VAL A 32 0.00 -9.47 -17.42
CA VAL A 32 0.14 -8.19 -16.69
C VAL A 32 0.23 -7.02 -17.66
N ASN A 33 1.00 -7.17 -18.74
CA ASN A 33 1.11 -6.13 -19.75
C ASN A 33 -0.24 -5.85 -20.44
N ASP A 34 -1.01 -6.88 -20.78
CA ASP A 34 -2.31 -6.72 -21.43
C ASP A 34 -3.31 -6.00 -20.50
N MET A 35 -3.38 -6.38 -19.22
CA MET A 35 -4.23 -5.69 -18.24
C MET A 35 -3.77 -4.25 -17.97
N TRP A 36 -2.45 -4.02 -17.98
CA TRP A 36 -1.89 -2.68 -17.89
C TRP A 36 -2.40 -1.78 -19.02
N TYR A 37 -2.39 -2.29 -20.26
CA TYR A 37 -2.90 -1.56 -21.40
C TYR A 37 -4.40 -1.25 -21.27
N VAL A 38 -5.20 -2.16 -20.72
CA VAL A 38 -6.62 -1.93 -20.45
C VAL A 38 -6.85 -0.79 -19.45
N VAL A 39 -6.11 -0.78 -18.33
CA VAL A 39 -6.32 0.20 -17.24
C VAL A 39 -5.74 1.57 -17.57
N PHE A 40 -4.57 1.61 -18.21
CA PHE A 40 -3.81 2.85 -18.43
C PHE A 40 -3.83 3.34 -19.88
N GLY A 41 -4.39 2.59 -20.84
CA GLY A 41 -4.31 2.87 -22.28
C GLY A 41 -5.20 3.97 -22.86
N SER A 42 -5.55 5.03 -22.12
CA SER A 42 -6.38 6.14 -22.63
C SER A 42 -5.76 7.54 -22.40
N LYS A 43 -5.96 8.42 -23.40
CA LYS A 43 -5.39 9.78 -23.53
C LYS A 43 -6.01 10.77 -22.53
N TRP A 44 -5.19 11.66 -21.95
CA TRP A 44 -5.61 12.74 -21.06
C TRP A 44 -5.09 14.12 -21.56
N ASP A 45 -5.80 15.21 -21.22
CA ASP A 45 -5.81 16.54 -21.87
C ASP A 45 -4.76 17.58 -21.38
N GLU A 46 -4.44 18.56 -22.23
CA GLU A 46 -3.19 19.33 -22.47
C GLU A 46 -2.60 20.21 -21.34
N LYS A 47 -3.23 20.43 -20.19
CA LYS A 47 -2.67 21.32 -19.13
C LYS A 47 -1.60 20.65 -18.23
N ARG A 48 -0.98 19.58 -18.73
CA ARG A 48 -0.69 18.40 -17.90
C ARG A 48 0.75 17.90 -18.01
N GLN A 49 1.65 18.58 -18.73
CA GLN A 49 3.01 18.07 -19.01
C GLN A 49 3.81 17.63 -17.77
N LYS A 50 3.84 18.44 -16.69
CA LYS A 50 4.56 18.06 -15.45
C LYS A 50 3.86 16.92 -14.70
N LYS A 51 2.53 16.95 -14.66
CA LYS A 51 1.71 15.95 -13.95
C LYS A 51 1.63 14.63 -14.73
N GLU A 52 1.70 14.68 -16.05
CA GLU A 52 1.82 13.54 -16.96
C GLU A 52 3.19 12.89 -16.81
N LEU A 53 4.25 13.68 -16.76
CA LEU A 53 5.60 13.16 -16.51
C LEU A 53 5.68 12.48 -15.13
N GLU A 54 5.08 13.08 -14.10
CA GLU A 54 5.01 12.49 -12.76
C GLU A 54 4.19 11.20 -12.74
N VAL A 55 3.03 11.17 -13.41
CA VAL A 55 2.20 9.96 -13.52
C VAL A 55 2.95 8.88 -14.31
N ALA A 56 3.58 9.22 -15.43
CA ALA A 56 4.35 8.29 -16.25
C ALA A 56 5.53 7.70 -15.48
N ASN A 57 6.26 8.53 -14.73
CA ASN A 57 7.35 8.09 -13.86
C ASN A 57 6.85 7.15 -12.74
N ASN A 58 5.73 7.46 -12.09
CA ASN A 58 5.16 6.57 -11.06
C ASN A 58 4.66 5.24 -11.64
N VAL A 59 4.12 5.28 -12.87
CA VAL A 59 3.75 4.09 -13.65
C VAL A 59 4.97 3.24 -13.96
N GLU A 60 6.06 3.85 -14.39
CA GLU A 60 7.32 3.19 -14.71
C GLU A 60 7.91 2.52 -13.46
N LYS A 61 8.04 3.28 -12.37
CA LYS A 61 8.45 2.72 -11.06
C LYS A 61 7.58 1.55 -10.62
N PHE A 62 6.26 1.65 -10.79
CA PHE A 62 5.35 0.58 -10.37
C PHE A 62 5.62 -0.71 -11.14
N LYS A 63 5.86 -0.60 -12.44
CA LYS A 63 6.21 -1.74 -13.29
C LYS A 63 7.57 -2.32 -12.95
N GLU A 64 8.57 -1.47 -12.75
CA GLU A 64 9.91 -1.89 -12.33
C GLU A 64 9.87 -2.64 -11.00
N GLU A 65 9.13 -2.13 -10.01
CA GLU A 65 8.94 -2.80 -8.73
C GLU A 65 8.28 -4.16 -8.88
N ILE A 66 7.22 -4.27 -9.71
CA ILE A 66 6.58 -5.56 -10.01
C ILE A 66 7.59 -6.51 -10.64
N ALA A 67 8.27 -6.09 -11.71
CA ALA A 67 9.23 -6.94 -12.42
C ALA A 67 10.36 -7.41 -11.51
N ASN A 68 10.94 -6.50 -10.71
CA ASN A 68 12.00 -6.82 -9.77
C ASN A 68 11.55 -7.83 -8.72
N LYS A 69 10.36 -7.67 -8.15
CA LYS A 69 9.80 -8.61 -7.15
C LYS A 69 9.45 -9.95 -7.78
N SER A 70 8.85 -9.96 -8.97
CA SER A 70 8.53 -11.19 -9.70
C SER A 70 9.79 -11.99 -10.08
N ASN A 71 10.89 -11.31 -10.40
CA ASN A 71 12.18 -11.95 -10.68
C ASN A 71 12.79 -12.66 -9.46
N GLN A 72 12.43 -12.23 -8.25
CA GLN A 72 12.89 -12.85 -7.01
C GLN A 72 12.12 -14.12 -6.65
N ILE A 73 11.01 -14.42 -7.34
CA ILE A 73 10.24 -15.66 -7.14
C ILE A 73 11.05 -16.84 -7.68
N PRO A 74 11.28 -17.92 -6.90
CA PRO A 74 11.92 -19.14 -7.38
C PRO A 74 11.20 -19.71 -8.59
N ASP A 75 11.94 -20.22 -9.59
CA ASP A 75 11.34 -20.70 -10.85
C ASP A 75 10.29 -21.80 -10.63
N GLU A 76 10.50 -22.66 -9.63
CA GLU A 76 9.57 -23.71 -9.22
C GLU A 76 8.24 -23.20 -8.63
N ASN A 77 8.23 -21.97 -8.12
CA ASN A 77 7.05 -21.34 -7.52
C ASN A 77 6.34 -20.37 -8.48
N ARG A 78 6.89 -20.13 -9.68
CA ARG A 78 6.30 -19.18 -10.63
C ARG A 78 5.03 -19.75 -11.26
N ILE A 79 3.94 -19.02 -11.10
CA ILE A 79 2.65 -19.35 -11.70
C ILE A 79 2.05 -18.14 -12.43
N GLU A 80 1.12 -18.42 -13.33
CA GLU A 80 0.28 -17.38 -13.91
C GLU A 80 -0.65 -16.84 -12.80
N PRO A 81 -0.64 -15.52 -12.52
CA PRO A 81 -1.48 -14.97 -11.48
C PRO A 81 -2.95 -14.96 -11.91
N ASP A 82 -3.86 -15.03 -10.94
CA ASP A 82 -5.30 -14.89 -11.19
C ASP A 82 -5.60 -13.51 -11.82
N ILE A 83 -6.28 -13.53 -12.96
CA ILE A 83 -6.62 -12.33 -13.73
C ILE A 83 -7.53 -11.37 -12.95
N ASP A 84 -8.41 -11.89 -12.08
CA ASP A 84 -9.30 -11.07 -11.27
C ASP A 84 -8.53 -10.33 -10.18
N ILE A 85 -7.53 -10.98 -9.59
CA ILE A 85 -6.61 -10.36 -8.61
C ILE A 85 -5.77 -9.29 -9.29
N ILE A 86 -5.18 -9.58 -10.45
CA ILE A 86 -4.38 -8.60 -11.19
C ILE A 86 -5.23 -7.41 -11.63
N GLY A 87 -6.39 -7.66 -12.23
CA GLY A 87 -7.29 -6.63 -12.73
C GLY A 87 -7.79 -5.71 -11.62
N SER A 88 -8.28 -6.28 -10.51
CA SER A 88 -8.74 -5.50 -9.36
C SER A 88 -7.60 -4.69 -8.72
N THR A 89 -6.40 -5.27 -8.64
CA THR A 89 -5.23 -4.59 -8.07
C THR A 89 -4.79 -3.41 -8.93
N LEU A 90 -4.72 -3.57 -10.26
CA LEU A 90 -4.34 -2.48 -11.16
C LEU A 90 -5.38 -1.36 -11.17
N ASP A 91 -6.67 -1.68 -11.15
CA ASP A 91 -7.73 -0.66 -11.06
C ASP A 91 -7.66 0.11 -9.73
N ALA A 92 -7.50 -0.59 -8.60
CA ALA A 92 -7.30 0.02 -7.29
C ALA A 92 -6.06 0.92 -7.23
N ALA A 93 -4.98 0.52 -7.91
CA ALA A 93 -3.71 1.23 -7.96
C ALA A 93 -3.74 2.50 -8.83
N ARG A 94 -4.67 2.61 -9.79
CA ARG A 94 -4.69 3.59 -10.88
C ARG A 94 -4.35 5.04 -10.50
N PHE A 95 -4.82 5.50 -9.35
CA PHE A 95 -4.60 6.87 -8.85
C PHE A 95 -3.82 6.93 -7.53
N ARG A 96 -3.21 5.82 -7.13
CA ARG A 96 -2.61 5.65 -5.80
C ARG A 96 -1.12 5.37 -5.80
N ILE A 97 -0.56 4.93 -6.93
CA ILE A 97 0.87 4.62 -7.11
C ILE A 97 1.82 5.82 -7.02
N ASN A 98 1.29 7.03 -6.84
CA ASN A 98 2.09 8.22 -6.62
C ASN A 98 2.67 8.33 -5.19
N LYS A 99 2.25 7.43 -4.30
CA LYS A 99 2.75 7.30 -2.93
C LYS A 99 3.58 6.03 -2.86
N ASP A 100 4.84 6.14 -2.45
CA ASP A 100 5.80 5.04 -2.54
C ASP A 100 5.38 3.84 -1.69
N GLU A 101 4.91 4.06 -0.47
CA GLU A 101 4.46 3.00 0.45
C GLU A 101 3.27 2.24 -0.12
N ILE A 102 2.34 2.95 -0.77
CA ILE A 102 1.13 2.36 -1.34
C ILE A 102 1.45 1.61 -2.63
N ARG A 103 2.33 2.19 -3.48
CA ARG A 103 2.81 1.55 -4.70
C ARG A 103 3.54 0.24 -4.38
N ASP A 104 4.38 0.26 -3.36
CA ASP A 104 5.12 -0.92 -2.88
C ASP A 104 4.18 -2.04 -2.43
N MET A 105 3.13 -1.72 -1.67
CA MET A 105 2.12 -2.70 -1.26
C MET A 105 1.38 -3.31 -2.45
N PHE A 106 0.98 -2.50 -3.44
CA PHE A 106 0.35 -3.02 -4.65
C PHE A 106 1.30 -3.91 -5.47
N SER A 107 2.58 -3.56 -5.57
CA SER A 107 3.54 -4.34 -6.34
C SER A 107 3.87 -5.66 -5.63
N ASN A 108 3.90 -5.65 -4.29
CA ASN A 108 3.99 -6.87 -3.49
C ASN A 108 2.76 -7.78 -3.67
N LEU A 109 1.55 -7.21 -3.74
CA LEU A 109 0.33 -7.99 -3.95
C LEU A 109 0.33 -8.70 -5.31
N ILE A 110 0.70 -7.96 -6.37
CA ILE A 110 0.83 -8.53 -7.73
C ILE A 110 1.92 -9.61 -7.77
N ALA A 111 3.10 -9.34 -7.22
CA ALA A 111 4.19 -10.32 -7.20
C ALA A 111 3.82 -11.57 -6.38
N SER A 112 3.11 -11.41 -5.27
CA SER A 112 2.66 -12.54 -4.46
C SER A 112 1.62 -13.40 -5.21
N ALA A 113 0.80 -12.80 -6.07
CA ALA A 113 -0.15 -13.54 -6.90
C ALA A 113 0.53 -14.41 -7.97
N MET A 114 1.79 -14.11 -8.31
CA MET A 114 2.62 -14.88 -9.23
C MET A 114 3.44 -15.98 -8.53
N ASP A 115 3.37 -16.08 -7.20
CA ASP A 115 4.16 -16.96 -6.36
C ASP A 115 3.24 -18.03 -5.75
N SER A 116 3.35 -19.28 -6.19
CA SER A 116 2.49 -20.38 -5.72
C SER A 116 2.63 -20.66 -4.22
N SER A 117 3.69 -20.18 -3.56
CA SER A 117 3.81 -20.30 -2.10
C SER A 117 2.96 -19.29 -1.34
N LYS A 118 2.35 -18.31 -2.03
CA LYS A 118 1.57 -17.20 -1.45
C LYS A 118 0.21 -17.00 -2.10
N ALA A 119 0.05 -17.41 -3.36
CA ALA A 119 -1.13 -17.10 -4.16
C ALA A 119 -2.44 -17.57 -3.49
N ASP A 120 -2.42 -18.72 -2.82
CA ASP A 120 -3.58 -19.27 -2.11
C ASP A 120 -4.02 -18.42 -0.89
N ASP A 121 -3.12 -17.62 -0.31
CA ASP A 121 -3.41 -16.74 0.83
C ASP A 121 -3.93 -15.35 0.38
N ILE A 122 -3.95 -15.08 -0.93
CA ILE A 122 -4.37 -13.79 -1.44
C ILE A 122 -5.88 -13.74 -1.55
N HIS A 123 -6.47 -12.81 -0.81
CA HIS A 123 -7.88 -12.51 -0.94
C HIS A 123 -8.11 -11.33 -1.91
N PRO A 124 -9.09 -11.39 -2.82
CA PRO A 124 -9.39 -10.31 -3.76
C PRO A 124 -9.66 -8.94 -3.10
N SER A 125 -10.10 -8.91 -1.84
CA SER A 125 -10.33 -7.65 -1.12
C SER A 125 -9.06 -6.89 -0.74
N PHE A 126 -7.88 -7.52 -0.81
CA PHE A 126 -6.63 -6.86 -0.41
C PHE A 126 -6.31 -5.64 -1.28
N SER A 127 -6.66 -5.66 -2.57
CA SER A 127 -6.52 -4.50 -3.46
C SER A 127 -7.33 -3.30 -2.95
N GLU A 128 -8.58 -3.51 -2.57
CA GLU A 128 -9.45 -2.46 -2.01
C GLU A 128 -9.01 -2.02 -0.61
N MET A 129 -8.49 -2.93 0.23
CA MET A 129 -7.91 -2.56 1.52
C MET A 129 -6.72 -1.61 1.34
N ILE A 130 -5.76 -1.97 0.48
CA ILE A 130 -4.56 -1.14 0.20
C ILE A 130 -4.95 0.23 -0.36
N LYS A 131 -5.93 0.28 -1.27
CA LYS A 131 -6.46 1.53 -1.86
C LYS A 131 -6.99 2.52 -0.81
N MET A 132 -7.53 2.00 0.30
CA MET A 132 -8.09 2.78 1.40
C MET A 132 -7.04 3.21 2.44
N LEU A 133 -5.76 2.82 2.30
CA LEU A 133 -4.69 3.22 3.19
C LEU A 133 -4.08 4.57 2.82
N SER A 134 -3.71 5.34 3.84
CA SER A 134 -2.73 6.42 3.74
C SER A 134 -1.30 5.86 3.88
N PRO A 135 -0.25 6.60 3.46
CA PRO A 135 1.13 6.23 3.74
C PRO A 135 1.41 5.96 5.22
N LEU A 136 0.83 6.78 6.10
CA LEU A 136 0.95 6.60 7.55
C LEU A 136 0.26 5.33 8.03
N ASP A 137 -0.89 4.96 7.44
CA ASP A 137 -1.58 3.71 7.79
C ASP A 137 -0.72 2.50 7.41
N ALA A 138 -0.13 2.52 6.21
CA ALA A 138 0.80 1.48 5.76
C ALA A 138 2.04 1.39 6.67
N GLN A 139 2.61 2.53 7.04
CA GLN A 139 3.76 2.61 7.94
C GLN A 139 3.42 2.09 9.36
N ASN A 140 2.29 2.51 9.92
CA ASN A 140 1.83 2.03 11.23
C ASN A 140 1.54 0.53 11.21
N LEU A 141 0.92 0.04 10.14
CA LEU A 141 0.67 -1.40 9.95
C LEU A 141 1.99 -2.20 9.89
N TYR A 142 3.00 -1.68 9.20
CA TYR A 142 4.34 -2.27 9.18
C TYR A 142 4.94 -2.38 10.58
N TYR A 143 4.95 -1.29 11.35
CA TYR A 143 5.51 -1.31 12.71
C TYR A 143 4.71 -2.23 13.65
N LEU A 144 3.38 -2.22 13.56
CA LEU A 144 2.54 -3.16 14.32
C LEU A 144 2.89 -4.62 14.01
N TYR A 145 3.13 -4.95 12.75
CA TYR A 145 3.57 -6.29 12.36
C TYR A 145 4.95 -6.64 12.96
N GLN A 146 5.93 -5.73 12.91
CA GLN A 146 7.27 -5.97 13.45
C GLN A 146 7.28 -6.18 14.97
N ILE A 147 6.48 -5.41 15.71
CA ILE A 147 6.42 -5.47 17.17
C ILE A 147 5.59 -6.67 17.64
N GLY A 148 4.61 -7.09 16.83
CA GLY A 148 3.73 -8.21 17.10
C GLY A 148 2.98 -8.05 18.42
N ALA A 149 3.05 -9.07 19.27
CA ALA A 149 2.30 -9.12 20.52
C ALA A 149 2.76 -8.12 21.59
N ASN A 150 3.81 -7.32 21.35
CA ASN A 150 4.28 -6.32 22.31
C ASN A 150 3.70 -4.92 22.10
N GLY A 151 2.87 -4.72 21.07
CA GLY A 151 2.29 -3.41 20.76
C GLY A 151 1.46 -2.87 21.93
N THR A 152 1.58 -1.56 22.16
CA THR A 152 0.87 -0.84 23.22
C THR A 152 0.02 0.27 22.64
N ILE A 153 -1.09 0.56 23.32
CA ILE A 153 -2.06 1.57 22.94
C ILE A 153 -2.42 2.40 24.17
N SER A 154 -2.80 3.66 23.98
CA SER A 154 -3.32 4.49 25.05
C SER A 154 -4.44 5.43 24.59
N THR A 155 -5.05 6.09 25.56
CA THR A 155 -6.03 7.15 25.38
C THR A 155 -5.54 8.41 26.08
N VAL A 156 -5.62 9.55 25.39
CA VAL A 156 -5.28 10.86 25.94
C VAL A 156 -6.55 11.50 26.50
N ARG A 157 -6.51 11.91 27.76
CA ARG A 157 -7.65 12.49 28.49
C ARG A 157 -7.34 13.90 28.98
N LEU A 158 -8.25 14.82 28.71
CA LEU A 158 -8.23 16.16 29.28
C LEU A 158 -9.06 16.17 30.57
N HIS A 159 -8.42 16.43 31.70
CA HIS A 159 -9.07 16.52 32.99
C HIS A 159 -9.51 17.95 33.31
N TYR A 160 -10.72 18.09 33.85
CA TYR A 160 -11.29 19.36 34.28
C TYR A 160 -11.23 19.51 35.81
N PRO A 161 -11.24 20.75 36.36
CA PRO A 161 -11.14 20.97 37.80
C PRO A 161 -12.25 20.33 38.65
N ASN A 162 -13.41 20.05 38.05
CA ASN A 162 -14.53 19.37 38.69
C ASN A 162 -14.35 17.83 38.80
N GLY A 163 -13.20 17.30 38.36
CA GLY A 163 -12.89 15.88 38.36
C GLY A 163 -13.43 15.10 37.15
N SER A 164 -14.20 15.73 36.25
CA SER A 164 -14.59 15.09 35.00
C SER A 164 -13.43 15.08 33.99
N TYR A 165 -13.55 14.27 32.94
CA TYR A 165 -12.60 14.27 31.83
C TYR A 165 -13.31 14.15 30.49
N THR A 166 -12.63 14.54 29.42
CA THR A 166 -12.97 14.21 28.04
C THR A 166 -11.82 13.44 27.40
N GLU A 167 -12.14 12.45 26.56
CA GLU A 167 -11.13 11.73 25.78
C GLU A 167 -10.84 12.56 24.53
N GLN A 168 -9.61 13.06 24.43
CA GLN A 168 -9.19 13.90 23.32
C GLN A 168 -8.72 13.06 22.13
N TYR A 169 -7.97 11.99 22.41
CA TYR A 169 -7.54 11.01 21.42
C TYR A 169 -7.66 9.61 21.99
N SER A 170 -8.07 8.66 21.16
CA SER A 170 -8.06 7.24 21.46
C SER A 170 -7.17 6.51 20.46
N ASN A 171 -6.84 5.25 20.72
CA ASN A 171 -6.04 4.42 19.83
C ASN A 171 -4.66 5.04 19.53
N VAL A 172 -4.06 5.67 20.54
CA VAL A 172 -2.75 6.30 20.42
C VAL A 172 -1.67 5.22 20.43
N PHE A 173 -1.04 5.03 19.27
CA PHE A 173 0.03 4.06 19.03
C PHE A 173 1.37 4.78 18.86
N LEU A 174 2.27 4.62 19.84
CA LEU A 174 3.55 5.35 19.88
C LEU A 174 4.76 4.47 19.58
N ASP A 175 4.57 3.25 19.09
CA ASP A 175 5.69 2.40 18.69
C ASP A 175 6.16 2.64 17.24
N ASN A 176 5.57 3.58 16.50
CA ASN A 176 6.11 4.04 15.21
C ASN A 176 7.15 5.16 15.46
N PRO A 177 8.47 4.89 15.37
CA PRO A 177 9.49 5.89 15.69
C PRO A 177 9.51 7.09 14.72
N GLU A 178 8.98 6.95 13.50
CA GLU A 178 9.00 7.99 12.48
C GLU A 178 7.96 9.09 12.75
N VAL A 179 6.87 8.75 13.42
CA VAL A 179 5.75 9.65 13.68
C VAL A 179 5.22 9.42 15.08
N GLN A 180 5.19 10.48 15.89
CA GLN A 180 4.70 10.47 17.27
C GLN A 180 3.55 11.47 17.51
N ASP A 181 3.11 12.19 16.46
CA ASP A 181 1.99 13.13 16.56
C ASP A 181 0.66 12.36 16.72
N VAL A 182 0.13 12.41 17.95
CA VAL A 182 -1.12 11.73 18.33
C VAL A 182 -2.32 12.14 17.48
N SER A 183 -2.33 13.36 16.93
CA SER A 183 -3.45 13.89 16.16
C SER A 183 -3.62 13.23 14.79
N ILE A 184 -2.53 12.67 14.24
CA ILE A 184 -2.53 11.94 12.96
C ILE A 184 -2.40 10.43 13.15
N ILE A 185 -1.80 9.97 14.26
CA ILE A 185 -1.72 8.55 14.60
C ILE A 185 -3.09 7.98 14.94
N SER A 186 -3.84 8.66 15.82
CA SER A 186 -5.16 8.22 16.25
C SER A 186 -6.09 7.89 15.06
N PRO A 187 -6.32 8.80 14.09
CA PRO A 187 -7.16 8.49 12.93
C PRO A 187 -6.55 7.44 11.99
N SER A 188 -5.22 7.30 11.95
CA SER A 188 -4.55 6.26 11.18
C SER A 188 -4.86 4.86 11.73
N ILE A 189 -4.75 4.69 13.05
CA ILE A 189 -5.11 3.42 13.72
C ILE A 189 -6.61 3.15 13.60
N ASP A 190 -7.46 4.18 13.70
CA ASP A 190 -8.91 4.04 13.48
C ASP A 190 -9.23 3.49 12.09
N ASN A 191 -8.51 3.93 11.05
CA ASN A 191 -8.68 3.38 9.71
C ASN A 191 -8.28 1.89 9.65
N LEU A 192 -7.15 1.51 10.26
CA LEU A 192 -6.72 0.12 10.32
C LEU A 192 -7.73 -0.78 11.04
N ILE A 193 -8.35 -0.28 12.11
CA ILE A 193 -9.45 -0.96 12.82
C ILE A 193 -10.69 -1.08 11.93
N ARG A 194 -11.07 -0.01 11.24
CA ARG A 194 -12.21 0.01 10.30
C ARG A 194 -12.04 -1.02 9.18
N LEU A 195 -10.82 -1.16 8.66
CA LEU A 195 -10.44 -2.12 7.63
C LEU A 195 -10.25 -3.55 8.18
N LYS A 196 -10.39 -3.74 9.50
CA LYS A 196 -10.19 -5.03 10.19
C LYS A 196 -8.78 -5.61 10.03
N LEU A 197 -7.79 -4.75 9.80
CA LEU A 197 -6.38 -5.12 9.76
C LEU A 197 -5.76 -5.20 11.16
N VAL A 198 -6.33 -4.48 12.12
CA VAL A 198 -5.86 -4.41 13.51
C VAL A 198 -7.05 -4.49 14.46
N ASN A 199 -6.84 -5.15 15.62
CA ASN A 199 -7.76 -5.11 16.74
C ASN A 199 -7.09 -4.42 17.93
N VAL A 200 -7.86 -3.60 18.65
CA VAL A 200 -7.41 -2.90 19.85
C VAL A 200 -8.24 -3.36 21.05
N PHE A 201 -7.56 -3.61 22.17
CA PHE A 201 -8.15 -4.10 23.42
C PHE A 201 -7.72 -3.19 24.56
N TYR A 202 -8.70 -2.66 25.31
CA TYR A 202 -8.48 -1.82 26.49
C TYR A 202 -8.78 -2.56 27.81
N ASP A 203 -9.30 -3.78 27.72
CA ASP A 203 -9.62 -4.65 28.85
C ASP A 203 -8.43 -5.55 29.28
N ARG A 204 -7.25 -5.33 28.69
CA ARG A 204 -6.04 -6.14 28.90
C ARG A 204 -4.82 -5.24 29.00
N GLN A 205 -3.82 -5.70 29.73
CA GLN A 205 -2.52 -5.03 29.87
C GLN A 205 -1.37 -5.95 29.49
N ARG A 206 -0.24 -5.37 29.07
CA ARG A 206 1.00 -6.12 28.90
C ARG A 206 1.59 -6.48 30.26
N SER A 207 2.38 -7.55 30.30
CA SER A 207 3.04 -8.02 31.52
C SER A 207 4.23 -7.16 31.95
N LYS A 208 4.79 -6.38 31.02
CA LYS A 208 5.90 -5.46 31.27
C LYS A 208 5.37 -4.03 31.21
N ASP A 209 5.30 -3.38 32.36
CA ASP A 209 4.79 -2.01 32.49
C ASP A 209 5.66 -0.99 31.75
N GLU A 210 6.98 -1.23 31.68
CA GLU A 210 7.96 -0.39 30.95
C GLU A 210 7.58 -0.15 29.48
N LEU A 211 6.82 -1.06 28.86
CA LEU A 211 6.32 -0.88 27.49
C LEU A 211 5.39 0.34 27.37
N TYR A 212 4.79 0.78 28.46
CA TYR A 212 3.88 1.92 28.52
C TYR A 212 4.57 3.24 28.84
N ASP A 213 5.87 3.26 29.18
CA ASP A 213 6.59 4.47 29.59
C ASP A 213 6.54 5.58 28.53
N LYS A 214 6.56 5.19 27.25
CA LYS A 214 6.43 6.11 26.12
C LYS A 214 5.07 6.81 26.06
N HIS A 215 4.01 6.25 26.65
CA HIS A 215 2.68 6.86 26.71
C HIS A 215 2.52 7.80 27.89
N GLN A 216 3.32 7.62 28.96
CA GLN A 216 3.24 8.46 30.16
C GLN A 216 3.95 9.81 29.98
N ASN A 217 4.96 9.85 29.11
CA ASN A 217 5.80 11.03 28.88
C ASN A 217 5.40 11.86 27.64
N HIS A 218 4.30 11.49 26.98
CA HIS A 218 3.95 11.97 25.64
C HIS A 218 2.55 12.58 25.60
N VAL A 219 2.29 13.56 26.47
CA VAL A 219 1.16 14.50 26.44
C VAL A 219 1.57 15.81 27.10
#